data_AF-A0A089KMA2-F1
#
_entry.id   AF-A0A089KMA2-F1
#
_cell.length_a   1.000
_cell.length_b   1.000
_cell.length_c   1.000
_cell.angle_alpha   90.00
_cell.angle_beta   90.00
_cell.angle_gamma   90.00
#
_symmetry.space_group_name_H-M   'P 1'
#
loop_
_entity.id
_entity.type
_entity.pdbx_description
1 polymer ?
#
loop_
_entity_poly.entity_id
_entity_poly.type
_entity_poly.pdbx_seq_one_letter_code
_entity_poly.pdbx_strand_id
1 'polypeptide(L)'
;MLPYEFDESQEDLYTFEWKAEIKAKEIRIPYVLESIENLDFRRKPEAGGQIYLYNKTKGVLFHMYDDRGCDVYSSDKDVLLPLYHEHRKWILDYNRYQIDNLFGEGLAGIIETDEEQKARRKSNNKKVVESGINLRRINTCRIAHHFEIPSVNADHFARELAFTSFEIERVFETDNRVTFTAVKTEALAQIDYQSHLMSMYGKKYGAYTGWSYGRTD
;
A
#
# COMPACT_ATOMS: atom_id res chain seq x y z
N MET A 1 -16.42 5.70 18.77
CA MET A 1 -17.04 4.37 18.73
C MET A 1 -16.02 3.47 18.05
N LEU A 2 -15.48 2.45 18.73
CA LEU A 2 -14.64 1.45 18.07
C LEU A 2 -15.54 0.58 17.19
N PRO A 3 -15.06 0.09 16.03
CA PRO A 3 -15.87 -0.77 15.17
C PRO A 3 -16.22 -2.08 15.90
N TYR A 4 -17.47 -2.52 15.78
CA TYR A 4 -17.87 -3.87 16.21
C TYR A 4 -17.16 -4.89 15.31
N GLU A 5 -16.53 -5.90 15.93
CA GLU A 5 -15.79 -6.95 15.22
C GLU A 5 -16.72 -7.90 14.46
N PHE A 6 -17.99 -7.97 14.87
CA PHE A 6 -19.02 -8.84 14.31
C PHE A 6 -20.25 -8.05 13.87
N ASP A 7 -20.91 -8.53 12.83
CA ASP A 7 -22.19 -7.98 12.35
C ASP A 7 -23.30 -8.23 13.37
N GLU A 8 -24.30 -7.34 13.43
CA GLU A 8 -25.48 -7.46 14.29
C GLU A 8 -26.26 -8.76 14.06
N SER A 9 -26.06 -9.41 12.90
CA SER A 9 -26.64 -10.72 12.56
C SER A 9 -26.00 -11.92 13.26
N GLN A 10 -24.85 -11.75 13.93
CA GLN A 10 -24.13 -12.81 14.63
C GLN A 10 -24.51 -12.86 16.11
N GLU A 11 -25.76 -13.26 16.38
CA GLU A 11 -26.40 -13.25 17.72
C GLU A 11 -25.65 -14.03 18.81
N ASP A 12 -24.77 -14.97 18.44
CA ASP A 12 -24.01 -15.82 19.37
C ASP A 12 -22.61 -15.27 19.73
N LEU A 13 -22.20 -14.14 19.15
CA LEU A 13 -20.86 -13.56 19.38
C LEU A 13 -20.94 -12.35 20.29
N TYR A 14 -20.07 -12.33 21.31
CA TYR A 14 -19.99 -11.25 22.29
C TYR A 14 -18.63 -10.56 22.17
N THR A 15 -18.65 -9.23 22.16
CA THR A 15 -17.43 -8.42 22.24
C THR A 15 -17.25 -7.94 23.67
N PHE A 16 -16.11 -8.25 24.28
CA PHE A 16 -15.71 -7.68 25.56
C PHE A 16 -14.74 -6.53 25.32
N GLU A 17 -15.05 -5.36 25.89
CA GLU A 17 -14.24 -4.16 25.74
C GLU A 17 -13.65 -3.76 27.10
N TRP A 18 -12.34 -3.54 27.14
CA TRP A 18 -11.66 -2.96 28.29
C TRP A 18 -10.97 -1.65 27.89
N LYS A 19 -11.07 -0.66 28.77
CA LYS A 19 -10.45 0.66 28.59
C LYS A 19 -9.60 0.99 29.81
N ALA A 20 -8.38 1.44 29.57
CA ALA A 20 -7.47 1.91 30.60
C ALA A 20 -6.80 3.21 30.14
N GLU A 21 -6.72 4.18 31.05
CA GLU A 21 -5.95 5.40 30.82
C GLU A 21 -4.55 5.22 31.41
N ILE A 22 -3.54 5.28 30.54
CA ILE A 22 -2.15 4.97 30.89
C ILE A 22 -1.25 6.07 30.32
N LYS A 23 -0.20 6.47 31.05
CA LYS A 23 0.79 7.40 30.50
C LYS A 23 1.59 6.68 29.41
N ALA A 24 1.84 7.33 28.28
CA ALA A 24 2.56 6.72 27.16
C ALA A 24 3.90 6.05 27.57
N LYS A 25 4.64 6.68 28.49
CA LYS A 25 5.92 6.16 29.02
C LYS A 25 5.81 4.87 29.85
N GLU A 26 4.61 4.55 30.34
CA GLU A 26 4.34 3.33 31.12
C GLU A 26 3.95 2.15 30.21
N ILE A 27 3.65 2.43 28.94
CA ILE A 27 3.35 1.40 27.94
C ILE A 27 4.67 0.81 27.46
N ARG A 28 4.83 -0.51 27.63
CA ARG A 28 5.93 -1.26 27.02
C ARG A 28 5.61 -1.52 25.55
N ILE A 29 5.72 -0.50 24.71
CA ILE A 29 5.33 -0.55 23.29
C ILE A 29 5.91 -1.77 22.57
N PRO A 30 7.21 -2.11 22.67
CA PRO A 30 7.75 -3.30 22.01
C PRO A 30 7.02 -4.60 22.40
N TYR A 31 6.70 -4.76 23.68
CA TYR A 31 5.97 -5.93 24.18
C TYR A 31 4.53 -5.97 23.66
N VAL A 32 3.88 -4.81 23.54
CA VAL A 32 2.52 -4.72 22.98
C VAL A 32 2.53 -5.10 21.51
N LEU A 33 3.44 -4.54 20.71
CA LEU A 33 3.55 -4.86 19.27
C LEU A 33 3.89 -6.33 19.04
N GLU A 34 4.86 -6.87 19.79
CA GLU A 34 5.23 -8.28 19.75
C GLU A 34 4.03 -9.19 20.10
N SER A 35 3.21 -8.80 21.07
CA SER A 35 2.02 -9.57 21.44
C SER A 35 0.95 -9.62 20.35
N ILE A 36 0.83 -8.55 19.56
CA ILE A 36 -0.09 -8.46 18.43
C ILE A 36 0.45 -9.32 17.27
N GLU A 37 1.72 -9.12 16.90
CA GLU A 37 2.40 -9.88 15.84
C GLU A 37 2.29 -11.40 16.09
N ASN A 38 2.51 -11.82 17.33
CA ASN A 38 2.51 -13.23 17.70
C ASN A 38 1.13 -13.91 17.66
N LEU A 39 0.03 -13.15 17.55
CA LEU A 39 -1.33 -13.69 17.52
C LEU A 39 -1.51 -14.67 16.35
N ASP A 40 -1.05 -14.29 15.16
CA ASP A 40 -1.16 -15.11 13.94
C ASP A 40 -0.25 -16.34 13.97
N PHE A 41 0.81 -16.29 14.76
CA PHE A 41 1.80 -17.37 14.89
C PHE A 41 1.59 -18.23 16.13
N ARG A 42 0.59 -17.92 16.97
CA ARG A 42 0.30 -18.59 18.25
C ARG A 42 1.54 -18.66 19.17
N ARG A 43 2.30 -17.57 19.23
CA ARG A 43 3.52 -17.42 20.05
C ARG A 43 3.22 -16.59 21.30
N LYS A 44 4.08 -16.67 22.32
CA LYS A 44 4.01 -15.83 23.52
C LYS A 44 5.11 -14.75 23.48
N PRO A 45 4.85 -13.51 23.95
CA PRO A 45 3.55 -13.02 24.45
C PRO A 45 2.50 -12.94 23.33
N GLU A 46 1.22 -13.05 23.68
CA GLU A 46 0.08 -13.01 22.75
C GLU A 46 -0.94 -12.02 23.27
N ALA A 47 -1.47 -11.18 22.39
CA ALA A 47 -2.59 -10.32 22.71
C ALA A 47 -3.87 -11.17 22.82
N GLY A 48 -4.63 -11.00 23.89
CA GLY A 48 -5.92 -11.71 24.07
C GLY A 48 -7.08 -11.16 23.23
N GLY A 49 -6.78 -10.34 22.22
CA GLY A 49 -7.74 -9.60 21.41
C GLY A 49 -7.08 -8.40 20.72
N GLN A 50 -7.87 -7.62 20.01
CA GLN A 50 -7.41 -6.41 19.32
C GLN A 50 -7.00 -5.31 20.30
N ILE A 51 -5.85 -4.66 20.04
CA ILE A 51 -5.34 -3.58 20.89
C ILE A 51 -5.34 -2.26 20.11
N TYR A 52 -6.04 -1.28 20.67
CA TYR A 52 -6.15 0.07 20.13
C TYR A 52 -5.41 1.07 21.03
N LEU A 53 -4.43 1.79 20.48
CA LEU A 53 -3.67 2.81 21.21
C LEU A 53 -4.16 4.20 20.80
N TYR A 54 -4.99 4.82 21.64
CA TYR A 54 -5.48 6.18 21.41
C TYR A 54 -4.67 7.23 22.16
N ASN A 55 -3.94 8.06 21.42
CA ASN A 55 -3.28 9.25 21.96
C ASN A 55 -4.26 10.41 22.08
N LYS A 56 -4.88 10.57 23.26
CA LYS A 56 -5.82 11.64 23.56
C LYS A 56 -5.27 13.05 23.33
N THR A 57 -3.98 13.27 23.60
CA THR A 57 -3.38 14.62 23.45
C THR A 57 -3.16 15.02 22.00
N LYS A 58 -3.00 14.04 21.11
CA LYS A 58 -2.79 14.27 19.68
C LYS A 58 -4.04 13.95 18.83
N GLY A 59 -5.05 13.30 19.40
CA GLY A 59 -6.22 12.85 18.64
C GLY A 59 -5.90 11.77 17.62
N VAL A 60 -4.92 10.90 17.88
CA VAL A 60 -4.47 9.82 16.97
C VAL A 60 -4.81 8.46 17.56
N LEU A 61 -5.42 7.59 16.77
CA LEU A 61 -5.65 6.18 17.08
C LEU A 61 -4.69 5.33 16.24
N PHE A 62 -3.89 4.51 16.90
CA PHE A 62 -3.02 3.52 16.26
C PHE A 62 -3.59 2.11 16.50
N HIS A 63 -3.68 1.32 15.45
CA HIS A 63 -4.13 -0.07 15.50
C HIS A 63 -3.24 -0.94 14.60
N MET A 64 -2.38 -1.75 15.21
CA MET A 64 -1.72 -2.85 14.50
C MET A 64 -2.67 -4.04 14.53
N TYR A 65 -3.01 -4.59 13.37
CA TYR A 65 -3.96 -5.69 13.27
C TYR A 65 -3.26 -7.05 13.13
N ASP A 66 -2.08 -7.10 12.51
CA ASP A 66 -1.24 -8.31 12.39
C ASP A 66 0.23 -7.95 12.05
N ASP A 67 1.05 -8.95 11.71
CA ASP A 67 2.44 -8.81 11.31
C ASP A 67 2.66 -8.11 9.96
N ARG A 68 1.58 -7.89 9.19
CA ARG A 68 1.62 -7.29 7.84
C ARG A 68 1.39 -5.79 7.85
N GLY A 69 0.78 -5.23 8.89
CA GLY A 69 0.54 -3.80 8.91
C GLY A 69 -0.22 -3.23 10.10
N CYS A 70 -0.47 -1.93 10.00
CA CYS A 70 -1.18 -1.14 10.99
C CYS A 70 -1.92 0.00 10.32
N ASP A 71 -2.94 0.49 11.00
CA ASP A 71 -3.69 1.67 10.63
C ASP A 71 -3.45 2.82 11.63
N VAL A 72 -3.44 4.04 11.08
CA VAL A 72 -3.35 5.27 11.86
C VAL A 72 -4.53 6.16 11.49
N TYR A 73 -5.38 6.43 12.47
CA TYR A 73 -6.61 7.20 12.28
C TYR A 73 -6.61 8.49 13.08
N SER A 74 -7.24 9.51 12.52
CA SER A 74 -7.66 10.71 13.23
C SER A 74 -8.95 11.23 12.59
N SER A 75 -9.78 11.92 13.37
CA SER A 75 -10.91 12.68 12.85
C SER A 75 -10.48 13.99 12.19
N ASP A 76 -9.22 14.40 12.40
CA ASP A 76 -8.63 15.61 11.85
C ASP A 76 -7.52 15.24 10.86
N LYS A 77 -7.65 15.69 9.61
CA LYS A 77 -6.66 15.44 8.56
C LYS A 77 -5.31 16.09 8.88
N ASP A 78 -5.34 17.27 9.49
CA ASP A 78 -4.13 18.06 9.75
C ASP A 78 -3.24 17.40 10.82
N VAL A 79 -3.85 16.61 11.71
CA VAL A 79 -3.14 15.76 12.68
C VAL A 79 -2.34 14.65 11.99
N LEU A 80 -2.85 14.10 10.89
CA LEU A 80 -2.20 13.01 10.14
C LEU A 80 -1.16 13.52 9.14
N LEU A 81 -1.23 14.78 8.71
CA LEU A 81 -0.37 15.33 7.67
C LEU A 81 1.14 15.21 8.01
N PRO A 82 1.62 15.52 9.23
CA PRO A 82 3.02 15.29 9.61
C PRO A 82 3.44 13.82 9.51
N LEU A 83 2.56 12.90 9.93
CA LEU A 83 2.82 11.46 9.87
C LEU A 83 2.87 10.95 8.43
N TYR A 84 1.98 11.49 7.57
CA TYR A 84 2.00 11.20 6.14
C TYR A 84 3.35 11.58 5.53
N HIS A 85 3.87 12.78 5.82
CA HIS A 85 5.17 13.21 5.29
C HIS A 85 6.33 12.38 5.83
N GLU A 86 6.36 12.14 7.14
CA GLU A 86 7.45 11.42 7.82
C GLU A 86 7.50 9.94 7.41
N HIS A 87 6.34 9.30 7.30
CA HIS A 87 6.20 7.86 7.04
C HIS A 87 5.65 7.55 5.64
N ARG A 88 5.78 8.46 4.68
CA ARG A 88 5.23 8.30 3.33
C ARG A 88 5.67 7.00 2.65
N LYS A 89 6.90 6.55 2.94
CA LYS A 89 7.51 5.30 2.44
C LYS A 89 6.89 4.03 3.05
N TRP A 90 6.20 4.14 4.17
CA TRP A 90 5.56 2.99 4.84
C TRP A 90 4.16 2.73 4.31
N ILE A 91 3.63 3.64 3.49
CA ILE A 91 2.31 3.48 2.89
C ILE A 91 2.36 2.35 1.87
N LEU A 92 1.49 1.37 2.07
CA LEU A 92 1.35 0.23 1.17
C LEU A 92 0.98 0.71 -0.24
N ASP A 93 1.62 0.14 -1.26
CA ASP A 93 1.49 0.57 -2.64
C ASP A 93 0.02 0.60 -3.11
N TYR A 94 -0.80 -0.35 -2.66
CA TYR A 94 -2.22 -0.41 -3.02
C TYR A 94 -3.05 0.72 -2.40
N ASN A 95 -2.66 1.25 -1.24
CA ASN A 95 -3.32 2.41 -0.61
C ASN A 95 -2.74 3.75 -1.07
N ARG A 96 -1.52 3.76 -1.63
CA ARG A 96 -0.76 4.94 -2.03
C ARG A 96 -1.59 5.96 -2.79
N TYR A 97 -2.27 5.52 -3.85
CA TYR A 97 -3.09 6.39 -4.70
C TYR A 97 -4.23 7.06 -3.93
N GLN A 98 -4.94 6.32 -3.06
CA GLN A 98 -6.06 6.87 -2.29
C GLN A 98 -5.57 7.85 -1.21
N ILE A 99 -4.50 7.49 -0.50
CA ILE A 99 -3.94 8.33 0.58
C ILE A 99 -3.36 9.62 0.00
N ASP A 100 -2.68 9.57 -1.15
CA ASP A 100 -2.20 10.76 -1.84
C ASP A 100 -3.33 11.72 -2.21
N ASN A 101 -4.42 11.20 -2.77
CA ASN A 101 -5.59 12.01 -3.08
C ASN A 101 -6.23 12.64 -1.83
N LEU A 102 -6.25 11.94 -0.69
CA LEU A 102 -6.76 12.47 0.58
C LEU A 102 -5.94 13.69 1.06
N PHE A 103 -4.61 13.60 0.99
CA PHE A 103 -3.73 14.68 1.41
C PHE A 103 -3.56 15.79 0.36
N GLY A 104 -3.92 15.53 -0.90
CA GLY A 104 -3.74 16.49 -1.97
C GLY A 104 -2.31 16.56 -2.49
N GLU A 105 -1.52 15.51 -2.26
CA GLU A 105 -0.11 15.40 -2.60
C GLU A 105 0.18 14.15 -3.43
N GLY A 106 1.41 14.01 -3.96
CA GLY A 106 1.77 12.85 -4.76
C GLY A 106 0.87 12.66 -5.96
N LEU A 107 0.14 11.54 -6.06
CA LEU A 107 -0.78 11.27 -7.17
C LEU A 107 -2.10 12.05 -7.14
N ALA A 108 -2.28 13.00 -6.23
CA ALA A 108 -3.50 13.81 -6.13
C ALA A 108 -3.91 14.46 -7.45
N GLY A 109 -5.21 14.38 -7.76
CA GLY A 109 -5.82 15.00 -8.94
C GLY A 109 -5.60 14.23 -10.24
N ILE A 110 -4.83 13.15 -10.23
CA ILE A 110 -4.72 12.23 -11.35
C ILE A 110 -5.88 11.25 -11.25
N ILE A 111 -6.64 11.09 -12.33
CA ILE A 111 -7.86 10.27 -12.36
C ILE A 111 -7.70 9.20 -13.44
N GLU A 112 -7.96 7.95 -13.07
CA GLU A 112 -8.24 6.88 -14.03
C GLU A 112 -9.71 6.97 -14.49
N THR A 113 -9.94 7.14 -15.79
CA THR A 113 -11.32 7.10 -16.32
C THR A 113 -11.84 5.66 -16.39
N ASP A 114 -13.16 5.50 -16.49
CA ASP A 114 -13.77 4.18 -16.64
C ASP A 114 -13.27 3.44 -17.88
N GLU A 115 -13.03 4.16 -18.98
CA GLU A 115 -12.48 3.61 -20.22
C GLU A 115 -11.04 3.14 -20.02
N GLU A 116 -10.20 3.95 -19.36
CA GLU A 116 -8.82 3.61 -19.03
C GLU A 116 -8.77 2.36 -18.13
N GLN A 117 -9.62 2.31 -17.09
CA GLN A 117 -9.73 1.17 -16.19
C GLN A 117 -10.14 -0.11 -16.93
N LYS A 118 -11.19 -0.04 -17.76
CA LYS A 118 -11.67 -1.18 -18.55
C LYS A 118 -10.59 -1.67 -19.52
N ALA A 119 -9.89 -0.75 -20.19
CA ALA A 119 -8.81 -1.08 -21.11
C ALA A 119 -7.64 -1.76 -20.38
N ARG A 120 -7.21 -1.20 -19.25
CA ARG A 120 -6.12 -1.75 -18.42
C ARG A 120 -6.46 -3.15 -17.91
N ARG A 121 -7.65 -3.34 -17.32
CA ARG A 121 -8.12 -4.65 -16.85
C ARG A 121 -8.22 -5.67 -17.96
N LYS A 122 -8.74 -5.27 -19.13
CA LYS A 122 -8.80 -6.15 -20.31
C LYS A 122 -7.40 -6.58 -20.76
N SER A 123 -6.45 -5.64 -20.81
CA SER A 123 -5.04 -5.92 -21.15
C SER A 123 -4.38 -6.86 -20.14
N ASN A 124 -4.55 -6.60 -18.84
CA ASN A 124 -4.02 -7.44 -17.77
C ASN A 124 -4.58 -8.86 -17.86
N ASN A 125 -5.92 -9.00 -17.96
CA ASN A 125 -6.57 -10.30 -18.04
C ASN A 125 -6.10 -11.10 -19.25
N LYS A 126 -5.98 -10.45 -20.41
CA LYS A 126 -5.44 -11.08 -21.62
C LYS A 126 -4.03 -11.62 -21.37
N LYS A 127 -3.13 -10.79 -20.83
CA LYS A 127 -1.73 -11.17 -20.58
C LYS A 127 -1.58 -12.24 -19.50
N VAL A 128 -2.41 -12.20 -18.46
CA VAL A 128 -2.48 -13.25 -17.43
C VAL A 128 -2.92 -14.58 -18.04
N VAL A 129 -3.95 -14.60 -18.88
CA VAL A 129 -4.39 -15.82 -19.57
C VAL A 129 -3.29 -16.37 -20.48
N GLU A 130 -2.67 -15.50 -21.29
CA GLU A 130 -1.57 -15.86 -22.19
C GLU A 130 -0.33 -16.39 -21.44
N SER A 131 -0.13 -15.99 -20.18
CA SER A 131 0.96 -16.51 -19.36
C SER A 131 0.85 -18.00 -19.00
N GLY A 132 -0.37 -18.55 -19.03
CA GLY A 132 -0.65 -19.90 -18.54
C GLY A 132 -0.40 -20.10 -17.04
N ILE A 133 -0.14 -19.04 -16.26
CA ILE A 133 0.10 -19.13 -14.83
C ILE A 133 -1.23 -19.34 -14.10
N ASN A 134 -1.29 -20.41 -13.30
CA ASN A 134 -2.45 -20.67 -12.46
C ASN A 134 -2.39 -19.80 -11.20
N LEU A 135 -3.24 -18.77 -11.14
CA LEU A 135 -3.30 -17.83 -10.00
C LEU A 135 -3.78 -18.45 -8.69
N ARG A 136 -4.30 -19.69 -8.69
CA ARG A 136 -4.69 -20.43 -7.47
C ARG A 136 -3.53 -21.24 -6.88
N ARG A 137 -2.38 -21.25 -7.53
CA ARG A 137 -1.14 -21.86 -7.05
C ARG A 137 -0.09 -20.75 -6.87
N ILE A 138 1.14 -21.16 -6.57
CA ILE A 138 2.28 -20.24 -6.55
C ILE A 138 2.36 -19.52 -7.90
N ASN A 139 2.18 -18.22 -7.85
CA ASN A 139 2.14 -17.30 -8.98
C ASN A 139 3.05 -16.09 -8.76
N THR A 140 3.98 -16.19 -7.80
CA THR A 140 5.01 -15.18 -7.55
C THR A 140 5.88 -15.03 -8.79
N CYS A 141 6.01 -13.79 -9.26
CA CYS A 141 6.78 -13.42 -10.44
C CYS A 141 7.59 -12.17 -10.14
N ARG A 142 8.73 -12.02 -10.83
CA ARG A 142 9.41 -10.73 -10.94
C ARG A 142 8.67 -9.91 -11.99
N ILE A 143 7.85 -8.94 -11.55
CA ILE A 143 7.01 -8.09 -12.40
C ILE A 143 7.77 -6.78 -12.64
N ALA A 144 7.93 -6.40 -13.90
CA ALA A 144 8.61 -5.18 -14.31
C ALA A 144 7.64 -4.25 -15.05
N HIS A 145 7.54 -3.01 -14.59
CA HIS A 145 6.73 -1.94 -15.19
C HIS A 145 7.63 -1.00 -15.96
N HIS A 146 7.19 -0.58 -17.14
CA HIS A 146 8.01 0.17 -18.09
C HIS A 146 7.44 1.56 -18.32
N PHE A 147 8.33 2.53 -18.38
CA PHE A 147 7.99 3.94 -18.53
C PHE A 147 8.84 4.64 -19.56
N GLU A 148 8.24 5.63 -20.21
CA GLU A 148 8.92 6.62 -21.03
C GLU A 148 8.59 8.01 -20.48
N ILE A 149 9.56 8.65 -19.85
CA ILE A 149 9.38 9.91 -19.11
C ILE A 149 10.17 11.02 -19.81
N PRO A 150 9.58 12.19 -20.11
CA PRO A 150 10.33 13.35 -20.58
C PRO A 150 11.48 13.70 -19.61
N SER A 151 12.66 14.03 -20.11
CA SER A 151 13.85 14.27 -19.26
C SER A 151 13.60 15.36 -18.19
N VAL A 152 12.76 16.35 -18.51
CA VAL A 152 12.34 17.41 -17.56
C VAL A 152 11.60 16.88 -16.32
N ASN A 153 10.94 15.73 -16.42
CA ASN A 153 10.18 15.10 -15.34
C ASN A 153 10.93 13.92 -14.70
N ALA A 154 12.03 13.45 -15.29
CA ALA A 154 12.68 12.19 -14.92
C ALA A 154 13.12 12.15 -13.44
N ASP A 155 13.73 13.23 -12.94
CA ASP A 155 14.19 13.28 -11.54
C ASP A 155 13.02 13.35 -10.55
N HIS A 156 11.94 14.07 -10.90
CA HIS A 156 10.75 14.15 -10.06
C HIS A 156 10.05 12.79 -10.03
N PHE A 157 9.85 12.18 -11.19
CA PHE A 157 9.30 10.83 -11.31
C PHE A 157 10.08 9.82 -10.46
N ALA A 158 11.41 9.80 -10.57
CA ALA A 158 12.26 8.88 -9.81
C ALA A 158 12.13 9.09 -8.29
N ARG A 159 12.13 10.35 -7.81
CA ARG A 159 11.96 10.66 -6.38
C ARG A 159 10.60 10.23 -5.85
N GLU A 160 9.54 10.47 -6.61
CA GLU A 160 8.18 10.13 -6.18
C GLU A 160 7.95 8.63 -6.17
N LEU A 161 8.43 7.93 -7.20
CA LEU A 161 8.30 6.49 -7.26
C LEU A 161 9.15 5.79 -6.18
N ALA A 162 10.25 6.39 -5.72
CA ALA A 162 11.09 5.86 -4.65
C ALA A 162 10.41 5.77 -3.26
N PHE A 163 9.21 6.36 -3.10
CA PHE A 163 8.36 6.14 -1.93
C PHE A 163 7.54 4.85 -2.01
N THR A 164 7.54 4.17 -3.16
CA THR A 164 6.94 2.84 -3.31
C THR A 164 7.92 1.74 -2.92
N SER A 165 7.45 0.49 -2.85
CA SER A 165 8.33 -0.66 -2.61
C SER A 165 9.04 -1.21 -3.86
N PHE A 166 8.88 -0.58 -5.03
CA PHE A 166 9.46 -1.05 -6.28
C PHE A 166 10.95 -0.68 -6.40
N GLU A 167 11.75 -1.58 -6.96
CA GLU A 167 13.12 -1.31 -7.37
C GLU A 167 13.11 -0.53 -8.70
N ILE A 168 13.70 0.66 -8.71
CA ILE A 168 13.63 1.58 -9.86
C ILE A 168 14.99 1.68 -10.54
N GLU A 169 15.00 1.48 -11.84
CA GLU A 169 16.19 1.56 -12.68
C GLU A 169 15.96 2.53 -13.84
N ARG A 170 16.95 3.37 -14.12
CA ARG A 170 17.05 4.12 -15.39
C ARG A 170 17.72 3.22 -16.41
N VAL A 171 17.04 2.96 -17.52
CA VAL A 171 17.51 1.99 -18.52
C VAL A 171 18.20 2.69 -19.69
N PHE A 172 17.62 3.77 -20.18
CA PHE A 172 18.14 4.52 -21.32
C PHE A 172 17.81 6.01 -21.18
N GLU A 173 18.71 6.86 -21.68
CA GLU A 173 18.58 8.31 -21.62
C GLU A 173 18.97 8.94 -22.95
N THR A 174 18.10 9.80 -23.45
CA THR A 174 18.33 10.72 -24.56
C THR A 174 18.19 12.15 -24.07
N ASP A 175 18.53 13.11 -24.93
CA ASP A 175 18.38 14.54 -24.64
C ASP A 175 16.95 14.95 -24.23
N ASN A 176 15.93 14.19 -24.64
CA ASN A 176 14.52 14.53 -24.40
C ASN A 176 13.73 13.50 -23.59
N ARG A 177 14.25 12.28 -23.38
CA ARG A 177 13.48 11.20 -22.77
C ARG A 177 14.37 10.24 -21.98
N VAL A 178 13.83 9.78 -20.86
CA VAL A 178 14.43 8.73 -20.02
C VAL A 178 13.47 7.57 -19.93
N THR A 179 13.97 6.35 -20.14
CA THR A 179 13.18 5.13 -19.89
C THR A 179 13.49 4.59 -18.51
N PHE A 180 12.44 4.19 -17.81
CA PHE A 180 12.55 3.60 -16.48
C PHE A 180 11.92 2.22 -16.45
N THR A 181 12.48 1.36 -15.60
CA THR A 181 11.82 0.14 -15.16
C THR A 181 11.60 0.20 -13.66
N ALA A 182 10.41 -0.19 -13.21
CA ALA A 182 10.07 -0.38 -11.80
C ALA A 182 9.71 -1.84 -11.56
N VAL A 183 10.44 -2.52 -10.70
CA VAL A 183 10.35 -3.97 -10.51
C VAL A 183 9.88 -4.33 -9.11
N LYS A 184 8.99 -5.32 -9.02
CA LYS A 184 8.62 -5.94 -7.75
C LYS A 184 8.41 -7.45 -7.92
N THR A 185 8.89 -8.21 -6.95
CA THR A 185 8.60 -9.66 -6.87
C THR A 185 7.34 -9.85 -6.04
N GLU A 186 6.24 -10.23 -6.68
CA GLU A 186 4.94 -10.41 -6.02
C GLU A 186 4.07 -11.41 -6.79
N ALA A 187 3.00 -11.87 -6.17
CA ALA A 187 1.99 -12.70 -6.80
C ALA A 187 1.37 -11.99 -8.03
N LEU A 188 1.35 -12.66 -9.19
CA LEU A 188 0.73 -12.11 -10.40
C LEU A 188 -0.76 -11.77 -10.22
N ALA A 189 -1.44 -12.40 -9.26
CA ALA A 189 -2.82 -12.06 -8.89
C ALA A 189 -2.99 -10.59 -8.45
N GLN A 190 -1.91 -9.93 -8.04
CA GLN A 190 -1.90 -8.54 -7.58
C GLN A 190 -1.71 -7.50 -8.70
N ILE A 191 -1.64 -7.94 -9.96
CA ILE A 191 -1.29 -7.04 -11.08
C ILE A 191 -2.27 -5.88 -11.29
N ASP A 192 -3.54 -6.01 -10.89
CA ASP A 192 -4.53 -4.94 -11.08
C ASP A 192 -4.12 -3.68 -10.33
N TYR A 193 -3.80 -3.77 -9.03
CA TYR A 193 -3.40 -2.60 -8.26
C TYR A 193 -2.05 -2.06 -8.74
N GLN A 194 -1.08 -2.93 -9.05
CA GLN A 194 0.24 -2.50 -9.49
C GLN A 194 0.14 -1.71 -10.81
N SER A 195 -0.55 -2.28 -11.80
CA SER A 195 -0.74 -1.62 -13.10
C SER A 195 -1.55 -0.34 -13.00
N HIS A 196 -2.50 -0.25 -12.06
CA HIS A 196 -3.23 0.98 -11.77
C HIS A 196 -2.31 2.05 -11.19
N LEU A 197 -1.55 1.74 -10.13
CA LEU A 197 -0.62 2.68 -9.53
C LEU A 197 0.40 3.20 -10.55
N MET A 198 0.97 2.28 -11.33
CA MET A 198 1.97 2.61 -12.35
C MET A 198 1.38 3.41 -13.51
N SER A 199 0.14 3.14 -13.93
CA SER A 199 -0.51 3.98 -14.95
C SER A 199 -0.76 5.41 -14.45
N MET A 200 -1.06 5.59 -13.16
CA MET A 200 -1.25 6.94 -12.57
C MET A 200 0.07 7.72 -12.52
N TYR A 201 1.18 7.08 -12.13
CA TYR A 201 2.52 7.69 -12.23
C TYR A 201 2.88 8.03 -13.68
N GLY A 202 2.58 7.12 -14.61
CA GLY A 202 2.74 7.36 -16.04
C GLY A 202 1.97 8.60 -16.47
N LYS A 203 0.67 8.65 -16.20
CA LYS A 203 -0.20 9.78 -16.57
C LYS A 203 0.26 11.11 -15.98
N LYS A 204 0.81 11.11 -14.76
CA LYS A 204 1.30 12.33 -14.11
C LYS A 204 2.61 12.86 -14.72
N TYR A 205 3.55 11.98 -15.03
CA TYR A 205 4.93 12.38 -15.34
C TYR A 205 5.35 12.12 -16.79
N GLY A 206 4.67 11.27 -17.55
CA GLY A 206 5.03 10.88 -18.90
C GLY A 206 4.12 9.80 -19.48
N ALA A 207 4.69 8.63 -19.80
CA ALA A 207 3.94 7.50 -20.32
C ALA A 207 4.29 6.20 -19.57
N TYR A 208 3.26 5.43 -19.21
CA TYR A 208 3.39 4.05 -18.77
C TYR A 208 3.14 3.14 -19.98
N THR A 209 4.14 2.37 -20.39
CA THR A 209 4.10 1.57 -21.63
C THR A 209 3.65 0.13 -21.40
N GLY A 210 3.49 -0.28 -20.14
CA GLY A 210 2.97 -1.58 -19.74
C GLY A 210 3.88 -2.32 -18.77
N TRP A 211 3.59 -3.59 -18.55
CA TRP A 211 4.36 -4.45 -17.65
C TRP A 211 4.78 -5.74 -18.34
N SER A 212 5.81 -6.40 -17.82
CA SER A 212 6.26 -7.75 -18.18
C SER A 212 6.48 -8.56 -16.90
N TYR A 213 6.62 -9.88 -17.04
CA TYR A 213 6.89 -10.77 -15.91
C TYR A 213 7.99 -11.77 -16.29
N GLY A 214 8.80 -12.13 -15.31
CA GLY A 214 9.70 -13.29 -15.35
C GLY A 214 9.35 -14.25 -14.22
N ARG A 215 9.46 -15.56 -14.47
CA ARG A 215 9.38 -16.55 -13.39
C ARG A 215 10.63 -16.42 -12.53
N THR A 216 10.44 -16.38 -11.22
CA THR A 216 11.52 -16.67 -10.27
C THR A 216 11.60 -18.18 -10.20
N ASP A 217 12.61 -18.76 -10.85
CA ASP A 217 12.90 -20.20 -10.81
C ASP A 217 13.15 -20.70 -9.38
#